data_AF-A0A8M6YVE8-F1
#
_entry.id   AF-A0A8M6YVE8-F1
#
_cell.length_a   1.000
_cell.length_b   1.000
_cell.length_c   1.000
_cell.angle_alpha   90.00
_cell.angle_beta   90.00
_cell.angle_gamma   90.00
#
_symmetry.space_group_name_H-M   'P 1'
#
loop_
_entity.id
_entity.type
_entity.pdbx_description
1 polymer ?
#
loop_
_entity_poly.entity_id
_entity_poly.type
_entity_poly.pdbx_seq_one_letter_code
_entity_poly.pdbx_strand_id
1 'polypeptide(L)'
;MEKIIEDYFWCGFTNREILILLEESHNIKFSLRTLERTLCMNQLWRRRNKTDEADVARFIHQQLQTSGRQHGYRWMHQKCWLSGIITDRETVRQLMRLLDGQGVDLRARGRLRRRMYNSRGPNYVWHIDGYDKLKPYGICINGCIDGFSRKMIWLEAYKTNNDPRVIAGYFIQAVAENNGFPHRIRIDHGTENTHLADMQTFFRGTASAESVTLGPSTGNQRIERWWSTLRSQCIQFWMDHFEQLKEDGHFVDSFIDKSLIQFCFQHSIQEELDEIVSAWNCHRIRPTHNPRAPSGRPSIMFAVPSLYGVQNFLHPIEQTKLSICKEECLVKDYPCDEDVFQLCVELMDEHNLALSDDVYEITDLYLKLRELILEGLDLDD
;
A
#
# COMPACT_ATOMS: atom_id res chain seq x y z
N MET A 1 -26.55 31.28 31.04
CA MET A 1 -27.50 30.15 30.94
C MET A 1 -28.11 30.08 29.55
N GLU A 2 -28.79 31.12 29.09
CA GLU A 2 -29.37 31.19 27.73
C GLU A 2 -28.35 30.87 26.64
N LYS A 3 -27.18 31.52 26.65
CA LYS A 3 -26.10 31.24 25.70
C LYS A 3 -25.67 29.76 25.63
N ILE A 4 -25.64 29.04 26.75
CA ILE A 4 -25.26 27.61 26.78
C ILE A 4 -26.34 26.76 26.09
N ILE A 5 -27.62 27.09 26.31
CA ILE A 5 -28.74 26.43 25.66
C ILE A 5 -28.71 26.70 24.15
N GLU A 6 -28.40 27.92 23.74
CA GLU A 6 -28.25 28.29 22.34
C GLU A 6 -27.09 27.54 21.68
N ASP A 7 -25.92 27.49 22.32
CA ASP A 7 -24.75 26.77 21.81
C ASP A 7 -25.08 25.27 21.63
N TYR A 8 -25.71 24.65 22.63
CA TYR A 8 -26.14 23.25 22.55
C TYR A 8 -27.22 23.01 21.47
N PHE A 9 -28.13 23.97 21.29
CA PHE A 9 -29.11 23.91 20.21
C PHE A 9 -28.43 23.96 18.84
N TRP A 10 -27.46 24.86 18.65
CA TRP A 10 -26.71 25.00 17.39
C TRP A 10 -25.72 23.85 17.14
N CYS A 11 -25.31 23.10 18.16
CA CYS A 11 -24.61 21.82 17.99
C CYS A 11 -25.51 20.72 17.41
N GLY A 12 -26.83 20.90 17.40
CA GLY A 12 -27.80 19.94 16.85
C GLY A 12 -28.31 18.92 17.85
N PHE A 13 -28.04 19.10 19.14
CA PHE A 13 -28.54 18.20 20.18
C PHE A 13 -30.06 18.26 20.28
N THR A 14 -30.67 17.11 20.55
CA THR A 14 -32.09 16.95 20.87
C THR A 14 -32.40 17.58 22.22
N ASN A 15 -33.67 17.93 22.49
CA ASN A 15 -34.05 18.50 23.79
C ASN A 15 -33.66 17.60 24.96
N ARG A 16 -33.72 16.28 24.79
CA ARG A 16 -33.32 15.31 25.82
C ARG A 16 -31.81 15.37 26.09
N GLU A 17 -31.00 15.41 25.04
CA GLU A 17 -29.54 15.54 25.18
C GLU A 17 -29.15 16.87 25.82
N ILE A 18 -29.81 17.98 25.44
CA ILE A 18 -29.58 19.28 26.07
C ILE A 18 -29.89 19.23 27.57
N LEU A 19 -31.00 18.61 27.99
CA LEU A 19 -31.32 18.48 29.42
C LEU A 19 -30.25 17.70 30.18
N ILE A 20 -29.81 16.56 29.63
CA ILE A 20 -28.77 15.72 30.24
C ILE A 20 -27.45 16.50 30.35
N LEU A 21 -27.04 17.20 29.28
CA LEU A 21 -25.81 17.99 29.28
C LEU A 21 -25.86 19.18 30.24
N LEU A 22 -27.03 19.79 30.45
CA LEU A 22 -27.19 20.87 31.42
C LEU A 22 -27.10 20.34 32.86
N GLU A 23 -27.69 19.17 33.13
CA GLU A 23 -27.62 18.55 34.46
C GLU A 23 -26.21 18.05 34.77
N GLU A 24 -25.61 17.26 33.89
CA GLU A 24 -24.30 16.61 34.12
C GLU A 24 -23.13 17.60 34.04
N SER A 25 -23.12 18.51 33.06
CA SER A 25 -21.94 19.37 32.83
C SER A 25 -22.04 20.73 33.52
N HIS A 26 -23.24 21.20 33.83
CA HIS A 26 -23.45 22.55 34.40
C HIS A 26 -24.21 22.54 35.73
N ASN A 27 -24.62 21.37 36.24
CA ASN A 27 -25.42 21.21 37.45
C ASN A 27 -26.73 22.03 37.43
N ILE A 28 -27.31 22.20 36.24
CA ILE A 28 -28.57 22.94 36.01
C ILE A 28 -29.66 21.95 35.68
N LYS A 29 -30.60 21.75 36.61
CA LYS A 29 -31.75 20.86 36.41
C LYS A 29 -32.94 21.60 35.81
N PHE A 30 -33.33 21.22 34.60
CA PHE A 30 -34.52 21.75 33.94
C PHE A 30 -35.59 20.68 33.72
N SER A 31 -36.85 21.13 33.71
CA SER A 31 -37.93 20.36 33.09
C SER A 31 -37.89 20.57 31.57
N LEU A 32 -38.32 19.56 30.80
CA LEU A 32 -38.46 19.67 29.34
C LEU A 32 -39.29 20.90 28.94
N ARG A 33 -40.35 21.19 29.70
CA ARG A 33 -41.23 22.35 29.46
C ARG A 33 -40.53 23.68 29.68
N THR A 34 -39.61 23.75 30.65
CA THR A 34 -38.80 24.95 30.89
C THR A 34 -37.83 25.17 29.74
N LEU A 35 -37.13 24.12 29.30
CA LEU A 35 -36.23 24.20 28.14
C LEU A 35 -36.98 24.62 26.87
N GLU A 36 -38.15 24.05 26.58
CA GLU A 36 -38.96 24.40 25.43
C GLU A 36 -39.45 25.86 25.46
N ARG A 37 -39.79 26.37 26.64
CA ARG A 37 -40.13 27.79 26.83
C ARG A 37 -38.94 28.69 26.55
N THR A 38 -37.75 28.36 27.05
CA THR A 38 -36.53 29.13 26.80
C THR A 38 -36.17 29.14 25.31
N LEU A 39 -36.23 27.98 24.64
CA LEU A 39 -36.02 27.90 23.19
C LEU A 39 -37.05 28.73 22.41
N CYS A 40 -38.33 28.70 22.82
CA CYS A 40 -39.38 29.50 22.21
C CYS A 40 -39.15 31.02 22.41
N MET A 41 -38.76 31.45 23.60
CA MET A 41 -38.47 32.86 23.90
C MET A 41 -37.28 33.37 23.07
N ASN A 42 -36.27 32.54 22.87
CA ASN A 42 -35.10 32.86 22.04
C ASN A 42 -35.33 32.60 20.54
N GLN A 43 -36.57 32.28 20.14
CA GLN A 43 -36.95 31.98 18.76
C GLN A 43 -36.12 30.86 18.11
N LEU A 44 -35.63 29.91 18.91
CA LEU A 44 -34.85 28.76 18.46
C LEU A 44 -35.77 27.60 18.08
N TRP A 45 -36.14 27.55 16.82
CA TRP A 45 -37.04 26.53 16.28
C TRP A 45 -36.32 25.58 15.34
N ARG A 46 -36.52 24.26 15.51
CA ARG A 46 -35.93 23.28 14.58
C ARG A 46 -36.67 23.14 13.25
N ARG A 47 -37.93 23.57 13.19
CA ARG A 47 -38.84 23.35 12.04
C ARG A 47 -39.59 24.61 11.58
N ARG A 48 -39.36 25.76 12.22
CA ARG A 48 -39.96 27.05 11.87
C ARG A 48 -38.84 28.02 11.52
N ASN A 49 -39.19 29.12 10.84
CA ASN A 49 -38.23 30.13 10.38
C ASN A 49 -37.09 29.51 9.56
N LYS A 50 -37.45 28.71 8.54
CA LYS A 50 -36.46 28.17 7.61
C LYS A 50 -35.73 29.34 6.94
N THR A 51 -34.41 29.24 6.86
CA THR A 51 -33.59 30.16 6.08
C THR A 51 -34.02 30.11 4.62
N ASP A 52 -34.01 31.24 3.94
CA ASP A 52 -34.37 31.33 2.52
C ASP A 52 -33.53 30.36 1.68
N GLU A 53 -34.16 29.69 0.71
CA GLU A 53 -33.48 28.65 -0.08
C GLU A 53 -32.30 29.21 -0.88
N ALA A 54 -32.33 30.49 -1.29
CA ALA A 54 -31.22 31.12 -1.98
C ALA A 54 -29.98 31.28 -1.07
N ASP A 55 -30.19 31.58 0.21
CA ASP A 55 -29.11 31.69 1.18
C ASP A 55 -28.52 30.31 1.51
N VAL A 56 -29.37 29.28 1.63
CA VAL A 56 -28.92 27.88 1.77
C VAL A 56 -28.10 27.45 0.55
N ALA A 57 -28.57 27.76 -0.66
CA ALA A 57 -27.87 27.45 -1.90
C ALA A 57 -26.52 28.16 -1.99
N ARG A 58 -26.45 29.44 -1.58
CA ARG A 58 -25.21 30.21 -1.56
C ARG A 58 -24.19 29.61 -0.60
N PHE A 59 -24.61 29.20 0.60
CA PHE A 59 -23.73 28.53 1.55
C PHE A 59 -23.21 27.20 0.99
N ILE A 60 -24.10 26.34 0.46
CA ILE A 60 -23.70 25.06 -0.14
C ILE A 60 -22.72 25.30 -1.28
N HIS A 61 -22.98 26.29 -2.15
CA HIS A 61 -22.09 26.62 -3.25
C HIS A 61 -20.69 26.99 -2.77
N GLN A 62 -20.56 27.84 -1.74
CA GLN A 62 -19.27 28.19 -1.14
C GLN A 62 -18.55 26.97 -0.56
N GLN A 63 -19.28 26.06 0.11
CA GLN A 63 -18.70 24.82 0.62
C GLN A 63 -18.18 23.91 -0.51
N LEU A 64 -18.89 23.85 -1.64
CA LEU A 64 -18.49 23.05 -2.80
C LEU A 64 -17.26 23.59 -3.53
N GLN A 65 -16.85 24.85 -3.31
CA GLN A 65 -15.60 25.40 -3.85
C GLN A 65 -14.35 24.93 -3.09
N THR A 66 -14.51 24.27 -1.94
CA THR A 66 -13.40 23.81 -1.08
C THR A 66 -13.55 22.33 -0.73
N SER A 67 -13.10 21.90 0.45
CA SER A 67 -13.22 20.51 0.93
C SER A 67 -14.67 20.05 1.08
N GLY A 68 -15.64 20.98 1.18
CA GLY A 68 -17.06 20.66 1.24
C GLY A 68 -17.60 19.91 0.02
N ARG A 69 -16.90 19.94 -1.12
CA ARG A 69 -17.15 19.05 -2.27
C ARG A 69 -17.09 17.56 -1.93
N GLN A 70 -16.40 17.15 -0.87
CA GLN A 70 -16.32 15.73 -0.49
C GLN A 70 -17.48 15.30 0.42
N HIS A 71 -18.20 16.24 1.03
CA HIS A 71 -19.24 15.94 2.00
C HIS A 71 -20.52 15.44 1.33
N GLY A 72 -21.13 14.40 1.91
CA GLY A 72 -22.49 13.99 1.56
C GLY A 72 -23.55 14.94 2.13
N TYR A 73 -24.78 14.85 1.64
CA TYR A 73 -25.87 15.75 2.03
C TYR A 73 -26.19 15.75 3.53
N ARG A 74 -26.00 14.61 4.22
CA ARG A 74 -26.17 14.55 5.69
C ARG A 74 -25.13 15.39 6.42
N TRP A 75 -23.87 15.33 5.98
CA TRP A 75 -22.80 16.12 6.55
C TRP A 75 -22.94 17.60 6.18
N MET A 76 -23.33 17.89 4.93
CA MET A 76 -23.61 19.26 4.50
C MET A 76 -24.78 19.87 5.28
N HIS A 77 -25.82 19.10 5.56
CA HIS A 77 -26.94 19.52 6.41
C HIS A 77 -26.48 19.88 7.83
N GLN A 78 -25.59 19.07 8.43
CA GLN A 78 -24.98 19.41 9.72
C GLN A 78 -24.16 20.71 9.63
N LYS A 79 -23.43 20.94 8.53
CA LYS A 79 -22.69 22.20 8.33
C LYS A 79 -23.61 23.42 8.21
N CYS A 80 -24.73 23.27 7.51
CA CYS A 80 -25.76 24.32 7.47
C CYS A 80 -26.21 24.64 8.90
N TRP A 81 -26.57 23.62 9.67
CA TRP A 81 -27.03 23.78 11.04
C TRP A 81 -25.99 24.48 11.94
N LEU A 82 -24.75 24.01 11.95
CA LEU A 82 -23.64 24.62 12.70
C LEU A 82 -23.32 26.06 12.27
N SER A 83 -23.72 26.45 11.06
CA SER A 83 -23.54 27.82 10.55
C SER A 83 -24.77 28.71 10.77
N GLY A 84 -25.73 28.28 11.59
CA GLY A 84 -26.97 29.03 11.86
C GLY A 84 -28.04 28.91 10.78
N ILE A 85 -27.87 28.03 9.80
CA ILE A 85 -28.79 27.88 8.66
C ILE A 85 -29.83 26.80 9.00
N ILE A 86 -31.08 27.22 9.16
CA ILE A 86 -32.22 26.35 9.47
C ILE A 86 -32.81 25.86 8.16
N THR A 87 -32.45 24.64 7.76
CA THR A 87 -32.99 23.99 6.56
C THR A 87 -33.23 22.51 6.84
N ASP A 88 -34.08 21.87 6.03
CA ASP A 88 -34.27 20.44 6.10
C ASP A 88 -33.29 19.68 5.21
N ARG A 89 -33.12 18.41 5.55
CA ARG A 89 -32.16 17.53 4.88
C ARG A 89 -32.50 17.33 3.41
N GLU A 90 -33.78 17.38 3.04
CA GLU A 90 -34.24 17.14 1.68
C GLU A 90 -33.94 18.34 0.79
N THR A 91 -34.16 19.56 1.27
CA THR A 91 -33.71 20.79 0.58
C THR A 91 -32.20 20.76 0.30
N VAL A 92 -31.37 20.40 1.30
CA VAL A 92 -29.91 20.27 1.09
C VAL A 92 -29.59 19.21 0.03
N ARG A 93 -30.27 18.06 0.05
CA ARG A 93 -30.07 16.98 -0.92
C ARG A 93 -30.38 17.45 -2.35
N GLN A 94 -31.50 18.15 -2.52
CA GLN A 94 -31.95 18.67 -3.82
C GLN A 94 -31.00 19.77 -4.33
N LEU A 95 -30.66 20.74 -3.48
CA LEU A 95 -29.71 21.80 -3.82
C LEU A 95 -28.33 21.25 -4.18
N MET A 96 -27.81 20.28 -3.43
CA MET A 96 -26.54 19.64 -3.78
C MET A 96 -26.58 18.91 -5.12
N ARG A 97 -27.70 18.27 -5.47
CA ARG A 97 -27.85 17.61 -6.78
C ARG A 97 -27.99 18.62 -7.92
N LEU A 98 -28.61 19.76 -7.66
CA LEU A 98 -28.73 20.86 -8.62
C LEU A 98 -27.38 21.57 -8.85
N LEU A 99 -26.62 21.83 -7.78
CA LEU A 99 -25.33 22.53 -7.84
C LEU A 99 -24.16 21.64 -8.27
N ASP A 100 -24.18 20.35 -7.93
CA ASP A 100 -23.08 19.40 -8.15
C ASP A 100 -23.61 17.97 -8.37
N GLY A 101 -24.48 17.80 -9.36
CA GLY A 101 -25.08 16.50 -9.70
C GLY A 101 -24.04 15.42 -9.98
N GLN A 102 -22.99 15.75 -10.73
CA GLN A 102 -21.88 14.82 -10.96
C GLN A 102 -21.18 14.43 -9.66
N GLY A 103 -20.89 15.38 -8.77
CA GLY A 103 -20.28 15.06 -7.49
C GLY A 103 -21.20 14.23 -6.59
N VAL A 104 -22.52 14.42 -6.64
CA VAL A 104 -23.48 13.57 -5.93
C VAL A 104 -23.40 12.13 -6.44
N ASP A 105 -23.43 11.93 -7.76
CA ASP A 105 -23.32 10.60 -8.37
C ASP A 105 -21.97 9.93 -8.08
N LEU A 106 -20.89 10.72 -8.03
CA LEU A 106 -19.57 10.23 -7.66
C LEU A 106 -19.49 9.83 -6.19
N ARG A 107 -20.04 10.63 -5.26
CA ARG A 107 -20.07 10.33 -3.82
C ARG A 107 -20.94 9.12 -3.50
N ALA A 108 -22.04 8.92 -4.24
CA ALA A 108 -22.90 7.75 -4.10
C ALA A 108 -22.15 6.41 -4.33
N ARG A 109 -21.01 6.43 -5.04
CA ARG A 109 -20.16 5.25 -5.25
C ARG A 109 -19.30 4.87 -4.03
N GLY A 110 -19.28 5.68 -2.98
CA GLY A 110 -18.57 5.38 -1.72
C GLY A 110 -17.04 5.29 -1.84
N ARG A 111 -16.43 5.86 -2.90
CA ARG A 111 -14.98 5.76 -3.13
C ARG A 111 -14.28 7.10 -2.98
N LEU A 112 -13.20 7.10 -2.21
CA LEU A 112 -12.35 8.28 -2.00
C LEU A 112 -11.69 8.70 -3.32
N ARG A 113 -11.75 9.99 -3.66
CA ARG A 113 -11.17 10.52 -4.90
C ARG A 113 -9.65 10.63 -4.75
N ARG A 114 -8.92 9.63 -5.24
CA ARG A 114 -7.45 9.64 -5.29
C ARG A 114 -6.96 10.36 -6.55
N ARG A 115 -5.77 10.99 -6.49
CA ARG A 115 -5.10 11.52 -7.69
C ARG A 115 -4.96 10.38 -8.71
N MET A 116 -5.30 10.65 -9.96
CA MET A 116 -5.10 9.67 -11.03
C MET A 116 -3.61 9.62 -11.35
N TYR A 117 -2.97 8.49 -11.02
CA TYR A 117 -1.62 8.19 -11.47
C TYR A 117 -1.58 8.17 -13.00
N ASN A 118 -0.58 8.82 -13.59
CA ASN A 118 -0.36 8.84 -15.03
C ASN A 118 1.15 8.69 -15.30
N SER A 119 1.51 7.80 -16.22
CA SER A 119 2.88 7.61 -16.73
C SER A 119 2.87 7.79 -18.25
N ARG A 120 3.95 8.34 -18.82
CA ARG A 120 4.03 8.71 -20.24
C ARG A 120 4.14 7.51 -21.19
N GLY A 121 4.59 6.37 -20.69
CA GLY A 121 4.87 5.16 -21.46
C GLY A 121 5.66 4.16 -20.62
N PRO A 122 5.90 2.94 -21.12
CA PRO A 122 6.72 1.96 -20.42
C PRO A 122 8.16 2.45 -20.30
N ASN A 123 8.84 1.99 -19.26
CA ASN A 123 10.20 2.39 -18.86
C ASN A 123 10.32 3.89 -18.52
N TYR A 124 9.22 4.62 -18.41
CA TYR A 124 9.27 6.02 -17.99
C TYR A 124 9.55 6.14 -16.49
N VAL A 125 8.88 5.33 -15.67
CA VAL A 125 9.13 5.22 -14.24
C VAL A 125 9.05 3.75 -13.82
N TRP A 126 10.13 3.24 -13.24
CA TRP A 126 10.13 1.98 -12.50
C TRP A 126 9.89 2.26 -11.01
N HIS A 127 8.93 1.57 -10.42
CA HIS A 127 8.58 1.69 -9.01
C HIS A 127 9.16 0.51 -8.25
N ILE A 128 10.13 0.77 -7.37
CA ILE A 128 10.89 -0.24 -6.65
C ILE A 128 10.56 -0.13 -5.17
N ASP A 129 10.30 -1.25 -4.51
CA ASP A 129 9.86 -1.29 -3.10
C ASP A 129 10.14 -2.65 -2.46
N GLY A 130 10.27 -2.63 -1.14
CA GLY A 130 10.36 -3.81 -0.29
C GLY A 130 9.00 -4.28 0.20
N TYR A 131 8.86 -5.58 0.41
CA TYR A 131 7.67 -6.20 0.98
C TYR A 131 8.04 -7.11 2.16
N ASP A 132 7.92 -6.55 3.36
CA ASP A 132 8.47 -7.12 4.59
C ASP A 132 7.49 -8.02 5.38
N LYS A 133 6.46 -8.61 4.74
CA LYS A 133 5.48 -9.43 5.47
C LYS A 133 6.00 -10.78 5.95
N LEU A 134 6.98 -11.35 5.26
CA LEU A 134 7.64 -12.58 5.69
C LEU A 134 8.94 -12.31 6.47
N LYS A 135 9.31 -11.03 6.66
CA LYS A 135 10.53 -10.62 7.37
C LYS A 135 10.59 -11.15 8.81
N PRO A 136 9.49 -11.26 9.58
CA PRO A 136 9.51 -11.91 10.88
C PRO A 136 10.00 -13.36 10.85
N TYR A 137 9.84 -14.06 9.72
CA TYR A 137 10.30 -15.45 9.53
C TYR A 137 11.63 -15.52 8.75
N GLY A 138 12.30 -14.39 8.54
CA GLY A 138 13.61 -14.31 7.90
C GLY A 138 13.60 -14.06 6.39
N ILE A 139 12.44 -14.08 5.71
CA ILE A 139 12.39 -13.91 4.25
C ILE A 139 11.91 -12.49 3.90
N CYS A 140 12.72 -11.76 3.14
CA CYS A 140 12.36 -10.46 2.60
C CYS A 140 12.05 -10.58 1.10
N ILE A 141 11.08 -9.81 0.61
CA ILE A 141 10.75 -9.76 -0.83
C ILE A 141 11.01 -8.35 -1.34
N ASN A 142 11.72 -8.22 -2.46
CA ASN A 142 11.90 -6.96 -3.17
C ASN A 142 11.24 -7.06 -4.55
N GLY A 143 10.60 -6.00 -5.03
CA GLY A 143 9.99 -6.01 -6.34
C GLY A 143 10.14 -4.69 -7.09
N CYS A 144 9.95 -4.79 -8.40
CA CYS A 144 9.84 -3.63 -9.27
C CYS A 144 8.70 -3.76 -10.26
N ILE A 145 7.94 -2.69 -10.44
CA ILE A 145 6.85 -2.61 -11.41
C ILE A 145 6.99 -1.39 -12.31
N ASP A 146 6.74 -1.58 -13.62
CA ASP A 146 6.69 -0.48 -14.56
C ASP A 146 5.42 0.37 -14.38
N GLY A 147 5.58 1.69 -14.30
CA GLY A 147 4.51 2.61 -13.96
C GLY A 147 3.38 2.70 -15.00
N PHE A 148 3.67 2.45 -16.27
CA PHE A 148 2.68 2.52 -17.35
C PHE A 148 1.99 1.17 -17.58
N SER A 149 2.78 0.17 -17.96
CA SER A 149 2.33 -1.17 -18.33
C SER A 149 1.89 -2.00 -17.11
N ARG A 150 2.37 -1.66 -15.91
CA ARG A 150 2.21 -2.50 -14.71
C ARG A 150 2.84 -3.89 -14.86
N LYS A 151 3.82 -4.04 -15.76
CA LYS A 151 4.64 -5.25 -15.86
C LYS A 151 5.51 -5.32 -14.61
N MET A 152 5.50 -6.47 -13.93
CA MET A 152 6.51 -6.78 -12.93
C MET A 152 7.84 -7.01 -13.64
N ILE A 153 8.84 -6.20 -13.30
CA ILE A 153 10.18 -6.26 -13.88
C ILE A 153 11.00 -7.34 -13.16
N TRP A 154 10.97 -7.35 -11.83
CA TRP A 154 11.50 -8.42 -10.99
C TRP A 154 10.65 -8.57 -9.72
N LEU A 155 10.76 -9.74 -9.08
CA LEU A 155 10.19 -10.03 -7.78
C LEU A 155 11.04 -11.12 -7.10
N GLU A 156 11.81 -10.74 -6.10
CA GLU A 156 12.91 -11.55 -5.60
C GLU A 156 12.78 -11.74 -4.08
N ALA A 157 12.78 -12.99 -3.62
CA ALA A 157 12.88 -13.37 -2.22
C ALA A 157 14.35 -13.58 -1.81
N TYR A 158 14.73 -13.08 -0.64
CA TYR A 158 16.08 -13.28 -0.08
C TYR A 158 16.11 -13.02 1.44
N LYS A 159 17.21 -13.40 2.10
CA LYS A 159 17.42 -13.21 3.54
C LYS A 159 17.47 -11.74 4.00
N THR A 160 17.74 -10.79 3.11
CA THR A 160 17.82 -9.36 3.46
C THR A 160 17.23 -8.47 2.38
N ASN A 161 16.60 -7.38 2.81
CA ASN A 161 16.20 -6.24 1.99
C ASN A 161 16.78 -4.92 2.54
N ASN A 162 17.79 -5.01 3.42
CA ASN A 162 18.46 -3.84 4.00
C ASN A 162 19.86 -3.61 3.38
N ASP A 163 20.43 -4.60 2.69
CA ASP A 163 21.75 -4.46 2.03
C ASP A 163 21.57 -3.79 0.65
N PRO A 164 22.09 -2.57 0.43
CA PRO A 164 21.94 -1.86 -0.82
C PRO A 164 22.60 -2.57 -2.02
N ARG A 165 23.60 -3.43 -1.78
CA ARG A 165 24.27 -4.19 -2.86
C ARG A 165 23.36 -5.26 -3.44
N VAL A 166 22.47 -5.83 -2.63
CA VAL A 166 21.48 -6.83 -3.05
C VAL A 166 20.42 -6.17 -3.94
N ILE A 167 19.82 -5.08 -3.47
CA ILE A 167 18.79 -4.36 -4.24
C ILE A 167 19.38 -3.80 -5.54
N ALA A 168 20.60 -3.27 -5.48
CA ALA A 168 21.35 -2.88 -6.66
C ALA A 168 21.56 -4.04 -7.63
N GLY A 169 21.86 -5.25 -7.12
CA GLY A 169 21.98 -6.47 -7.93
C GLY A 169 20.74 -6.77 -8.75
N TYR A 170 19.55 -6.72 -8.15
CA TYR A 170 18.28 -6.91 -8.87
C TYR A 170 18.08 -5.88 -9.98
N PHE A 171 18.42 -4.61 -9.70
CA PHE A 171 18.32 -3.56 -10.68
C PHE A 171 19.28 -3.76 -11.85
N ILE A 172 20.55 -4.08 -11.58
CA ILE A 172 21.56 -4.32 -12.61
C ILE A 172 21.23 -5.54 -13.45
N GLN A 173 20.71 -6.60 -12.85
CA GLN A 173 20.20 -7.76 -13.58
C GLN A 173 19.06 -7.35 -14.52
N ALA A 174 18.07 -6.61 -14.04
CA ALA A 174 16.97 -6.12 -14.85
C ALA A 174 17.44 -5.19 -16.00
N VAL A 175 18.43 -4.34 -15.74
CA VAL A 175 19.03 -3.48 -16.78
C VAL A 175 19.74 -4.32 -17.86
N ALA A 176 20.47 -5.37 -17.44
CA ALA A 176 21.14 -6.29 -18.36
C ALA A 176 20.12 -7.04 -19.24
N GLU A 177 19.08 -7.62 -18.63
CA GLU A 177 18.05 -8.39 -19.32
C GLU A 177 17.23 -7.56 -20.31
N ASN A 178 16.95 -6.30 -19.98
CA ASN A 178 16.23 -5.38 -20.87
C ASN A 178 17.17 -4.65 -21.85
N ASN A 179 18.50 -4.86 -21.76
CA ASN A 179 19.52 -4.15 -22.52
C ASN A 179 19.38 -2.61 -22.42
N GLY A 180 19.01 -2.11 -21.23
CA GLY A 180 18.73 -0.71 -21.01
C GLY A 180 18.12 -0.42 -19.65
N PHE A 181 18.03 0.86 -19.29
CA PHE A 181 17.58 1.33 -17.99
C PHE A 181 16.39 2.31 -18.15
N PRO A 182 15.52 2.45 -17.12
CA PRO A 182 14.36 3.32 -17.22
C PRO A 182 14.76 4.79 -17.28
N HIS A 183 13.87 5.62 -17.82
CA HIS A 183 14.02 7.07 -17.77
C HIS A 183 14.14 7.55 -16.32
N ARG A 184 13.35 6.99 -15.41
CA ARG A 184 13.38 7.36 -14.01
C ARG A 184 13.08 6.16 -13.13
N ILE A 185 13.67 6.14 -11.95
CA ILE A 185 13.27 5.24 -10.87
C ILE A 185 12.50 6.01 -9.80
N ARG A 186 11.61 5.31 -9.12
CA ARG A 186 10.96 5.78 -7.90
C ARG A 186 11.24 4.77 -6.79
N ILE A 187 11.87 5.27 -5.75
CA ILE A 187 12.29 4.57 -4.55
C ILE A 187 11.89 5.41 -3.34
N ASP A 188 11.83 4.78 -2.18
CA ASP A 188 11.68 5.50 -0.93
C ASP A 188 13.02 6.11 -0.46
N HIS A 189 13.01 6.69 0.74
CA HIS A 189 14.21 7.29 1.35
C HIS A 189 15.07 6.27 2.12
N GLY A 190 14.84 4.96 1.92
CA GLY A 190 15.59 3.91 2.59
C GLY A 190 17.06 3.87 2.17
N THR A 191 17.93 3.54 3.14
CA THR A 191 19.38 3.41 2.91
C THR A 191 19.71 2.24 1.99
N GLU A 192 18.85 1.24 1.94
CA GLU A 192 18.92 0.10 1.03
C GLU A 192 18.80 0.52 -0.46
N ASN A 193 18.23 1.70 -0.75
CA ASN A 193 18.03 2.17 -2.12
C ASN A 193 19.16 3.10 -2.61
N THR A 194 20.18 3.37 -1.79
CA THR A 194 21.23 4.36 -2.09
C THR A 194 22.08 3.98 -3.31
N HIS A 195 22.62 2.75 -3.35
CA HIS A 195 23.44 2.29 -4.48
C HIS A 195 22.65 2.31 -5.79
N LEU A 196 21.38 1.88 -5.74
CA LEU A 196 20.49 1.88 -6.89
C LEU A 196 20.26 3.31 -7.42
N ALA A 197 20.10 4.30 -6.52
CA ALA A 197 19.97 5.71 -6.88
C ALA A 197 21.24 6.26 -7.55
N ASP A 198 22.40 5.90 -7.03
CA ASP A 198 23.70 6.30 -7.56
C ASP A 198 23.96 5.69 -8.94
N MET A 199 23.69 4.40 -9.11
CA MET A 199 23.81 3.70 -10.40
C MET A 199 22.89 4.31 -11.47
N GLN A 200 21.62 4.56 -11.14
CA GLN A 200 20.70 5.20 -12.07
C GLN A 200 21.15 6.62 -12.46
N THR A 201 21.73 7.37 -11.52
CA THR A 201 22.28 8.70 -11.78
C THR A 201 23.52 8.63 -12.68
N PHE A 202 24.40 7.65 -12.43
CA PHE A 202 25.58 7.38 -13.25
C PHE A 202 25.24 6.98 -14.70
N PHE A 203 24.19 6.18 -14.88
CA PHE A 203 23.70 5.81 -16.21
C PHE A 203 23.11 7.01 -16.96
N ARG A 204 22.31 7.83 -16.29
CA ARG A 204 21.67 9.01 -16.89
C ARG A 204 22.64 10.15 -17.21
N GLY A 205 23.71 10.32 -16.45
CA GLY A 205 24.67 11.41 -16.61
C GLY A 205 24.09 12.81 -16.33
N THR A 206 22.91 12.88 -15.70
CA THR A 206 22.19 14.12 -15.38
C THR A 206 21.83 14.16 -13.90
N ALA A 207 21.63 15.36 -13.34
CA ALA A 207 21.32 15.57 -11.92
C ALA A 207 20.15 14.70 -11.39
N SER A 208 20.29 14.26 -10.14
CA SER A 208 19.47 13.24 -9.45
C SER A 208 17.95 13.41 -9.57
N ALA A 209 17.40 14.64 -9.60
CA ALA A 209 15.95 14.85 -9.55
C ALA A 209 15.20 14.40 -10.82
N GLU A 210 15.87 14.32 -11.97
CA GLU A 210 15.25 13.82 -13.21
C GLU A 210 15.30 12.31 -13.34
N SER A 211 16.38 11.69 -12.82
CA SER A 211 16.69 10.27 -12.89
C SER A 211 16.08 9.48 -11.74
N VAL A 212 15.98 10.08 -10.56
CA VAL A 212 15.53 9.45 -9.32
C VAL A 212 14.44 10.32 -8.69
N THR A 213 13.34 9.69 -8.27
CA THR A 213 12.37 10.34 -7.41
C THR A 213 12.30 9.62 -6.09
N LEU A 214 12.94 10.23 -5.09
CA LEU A 214 12.78 9.87 -3.70
C LEU A 214 11.44 10.42 -3.19
N GLY A 215 10.72 9.62 -2.41
CA GLY A 215 9.52 10.08 -1.73
C GLY A 215 8.95 9.03 -0.80
N PRO A 216 7.89 9.34 -0.05
CA PRO A 216 7.28 8.38 0.86
C PRO A 216 6.73 7.17 0.08
N SER A 217 6.69 6.01 0.74
CA SER A 217 6.11 4.76 0.23
C SER A 217 4.73 5.00 -0.40
N THR A 218 3.89 5.81 0.25
CA THR A 218 2.55 6.21 -0.24
C THR A 218 2.52 6.85 -1.65
N GLY A 219 3.66 7.34 -2.12
CA GLY A 219 3.84 7.85 -3.47
C GLY A 219 4.16 6.76 -4.50
N ASN A 220 4.64 5.60 -4.07
CA ASN A 220 4.94 4.39 -4.84
C ASN A 220 3.67 3.57 -5.14
N GLN A 221 2.61 4.26 -5.53
CA GLN A 221 1.24 3.73 -5.62
C GLN A 221 1.07 2.49 -6.49
N ARG A 222 1.96 2.27 -7.47
CA ARG A 222 1.86 1.13 -8.39
C ARG A 222 2.24 -0.17 -7.71
N ILE A 223 3.39 -0.18 -7.05
CA ILE A 223 3.90 -1.37 -6.37
C ILE A 223 3.16 -1.60 -5.05
N GLU A 224 2.87 -0.54 -4.28
CA GLU A 224 2.06 -0.66 -3.07
C GLU A 224 0.68 -1.28 -3.33
N ARG A 225 0.04 -0.90 -4.44
CA ARG A 225 -1.23 -1.52 -4.83
C ARG A 225 -1.03 -2.97 -5.25
N TRP A 226 0.07 -3.28 -5.92
CA TRP A 226 0.39 -4.61 -6.37
C TRP A 226 0.63 -5.57 -5.20
N TRP A 227 1.22 -5.09 -4.10
CA TRP A 227 1.37 -5.87 -2.85
C TRP A 227 0.06 -6.44 -2.32
N SER A 228 -1.06 -5.74 -2.48
CA SER A 228 -2.37 -6.31 -2.12
C SER A 228 -2.74 -7.53 -2.97
N THR A 229 -2.28 -7.59 -4.22
CA THR A 229 -2.48 -8.75 -5.10
C THR A 229 -1.57 -9.88 -4.63
N LEU A 230 -0.27 -9.62 -4.49
CA LEU A 230 0.70 -10.61 -4.00
C LEU A 230 0.23 -11.26 -2.69
N ARG A 231 -0.20 -10.45 -1.72
CA ARG A 231 -0.73 -10.94 -0.44
C ARG A 231 -1.87 -11.93 -0.63
N SER A 232 -2.84 -11.57 -1.47
CA SER A 232 -4.05 -12.39 -1.68
C SER A 232 -3.81 -13.65 -2.49
N GLN A 233 -2.73 -13.71 -3.28
CA GLN A 233 -2.49 -14.83 -4.20
C GLN A 233 -1.53 -15.87 -3.62
N CYS A 234 -0.58 -15.48 -2.78
CA CYS A 234 0.45 -16.40 -2.26
C CYS A 234 0.85 -16.06 -0.82
N ILE A 235 1.23 -14.81 -0.53
CA ILE A 235 1.92 -14.53 0.75
C ILE A 235 1.03 -14.75 1.98
N GLN A 236 -0.30 -14.63 1.86
CA GLN A 236 -1.17 -14.96 3.00
C GLN A 236 -1.04 -16.43 3.41
N PHE A 237 -0.88 -17.36 2.47
CA PHE A 237 -0.65 -18.78 2.76
C PHE A 237 0.63 -18.98 3.56
N TRP A 238 1.76 -18.44 3.11
CA TRP A 238 3.05 -18.55 3.82
C TRP A 238 3.02 -17.90 5.20
N MET A 239 2.34 -16.77 5.34
CA MET A 239 2.15 -16.14 6.65
C MET A 239 1.37 -17.06 7.60
N ASP A 240 0.27 -17.65 7.14
CA ASP A 240 -0.56 -18.54 7.96
C ASP A 240 0.20 -19.83 8.30
N HIS A 241 0.95 -20.38 7.34
CA HIS A 241 1.80 -21.57 7.53
C HIS A 241 2.89 -21.35 8.58
N PHE A 242 3.62 -20.24 8.50
CA PHE A 242 4.68 -19.94 9.46
C PHE A 242 4.13 -19.49 10.83
N GLU A 243 2.96 -18.86 10.87
CA GLU A 243 2.30 -18.59 12.16
C GLU A 243 1.85 -19.89 12.83
N GLN A 244 1.40 -20.90 12.08
CA GLN A 244 1.08 -22.23 12.63
C GLN A 244 2.32 -22.88 13.27
N LEU A 245 3.48 -22.87 12.60
CA LEU A 245 4.73 -23.37 13.19
C LEU A 245 5.08 -22.69 14.52
N LYS A 246 4.80 -21.39 14.62
CA LYS A 246 5.03 -20.63 15.85
C LYS A 246 4.01 -20.96 16.93
N GLU A 247 2.72 -21.09 16.58
CA GLU A 247 1.67 -21.48 17.51
C GLU A 247 1.90 -22.88 18.10
N ASP A 248 2.45 -23.80 17.30
CA ASP A 248 2.81 -25.16 17.72
C ASP A 248 4.14 -25.24 18.51
N GLY A 249 4.85 -24.11 18.65
CA GLY A 249 6.11 -24.03 19.40
C GLY A 249 7.35 -24.46 18.61
N HIS A 250 7.23 -24.64 17.30
CA HIS A 250 8.31 -25.01 16.38
C HIS A 250 9.03 -23.80 15.77
N PHE A 251 8.69 -22.58 16.17
CA PHE A 251 9.37 -21.35 15.77
C PHE A 251 9.35 -20.35 16.94
N VAL A 252 10.53 -19.92 17.41
CA VAL A 252 10.67 -18.99 18.55
C VAL A 252 11.35 -17.67 18.18
N ASP A 253 11.39 -17.34 16.88
CA ASP A 253 12.02 -16.11 16.35
C ASP A 253 13.54 -16.04 16.60
N SER A 254 14.19 -17.20 16.73
CA SER A 254 15.65 -17.30 16.89
C SER A 254 16.39 -17.14 15.55
N PHE A 255 17.70 -16.91 15.62
CA PHE A 255 18.56 -16.92 14.44
C PHE A 255 18.50 -18.24 13.68
N ILE A 256 18.58 -19.38 14.39
CA ILE A 256 18.50 -20.72 13.80
C ILE A 256 17.16 -20.93 13.12
N ASP A 257 16.04 -20.57 13.76
CA ASP A 257 14.72 -20.74 13.16
C ASP A 257 14.59 -19.97 11.84
N LYS A 258 15.04 -18.71 11.79
CA LYS A 258 15.01 -17.90 10.56
C LYS A 258 15.90 -18.48 9.48
N SER A 259 17.10 -18.92 9.85
CA SER A 259 18.03 -19.55 8.90
C SER A 259 17.48 -20.86 8.36
N LEU A 260 16.79 -21.66 9.18
CA LEU A 260 16.12 -22.88 8.74
C LEU A 260 14.89 -22.60 7.86
N ILE A 261 14.09 -21.59 8.17
CA ILE A 261 12.99 -21.16 7.30
C ILE A 261 13.53 -20.73 5.93
N GLN A 262 14.59 -19.93 5.91
CA GLN A 262 15.27 -19.52 4.68
C GLN A 262 15.81 -20.73 3.91
N PHE A 263 16.50 -21.65 4.58
CA PHE A 263 17.06 -22.85 3.95
C PHE A 263 15.98 -23.73 3.32
N CYS A 264 14.91 -24.02 4.07
CA CYS A 264 13.89 -24.97 3.65
C CYS A 264 12.90 -24.37 2.64
N PHE A 265 12.46 -23.12 2.84
CA PHE A 265 11.30 -22.57 2.13
C PHE A 265 11.62 -21.47 1.11
N GLN A 266 12.81 -20.85 1.13
CA GLN A 266 13.08 -19.71 0.25
C GLN A 266 13.01 -20.08 -1.23
N HIS A 267 13.46 -21.29 -1.60
CA HIS A 267 13.40 -21.77 -2.98
C HIS A 267 11.95 -21.90 -3.48
N SER A 268 11.12 -22.66 -2.76
CA SER A 268 9.71 -22.85 -3.11
C SER A 268 8.93 -21.53 -3.12
N ILE A 269 9.24 -20.61 -2.21
CA ILE A 269 8.66 -19.26 -2.23
C ILE A 269 9.10 -18.51 -3.50
N GLN A 270 10.37 -18.58 -3.90
CA GLN A 270 10.84 -17.91 -5.12
C GLN A 270 10.15 -18.49 -6.37
N GLU A 271 9.98 -19.81 -6.46
CA GLU A 271 9.26 -20.44 -7.58
C GLU A 271 7.82 -19.94 -7.69
N GLU A 272 7.09 -19.86 -6.56
CA GLU A 272 5.73 -19.34 -6.56
C GLU A 272 5.67 -17.84 -6.92
N LEU A 273 6.66 -17.05 -6.50
CA LEU A 273 6.80 -15.65 -6.91
C LEU A 273 7.00 -15.53 -8.43
N ASP A 274 7.83 -16.38 -9.02
CA ASP A 274 8.09 -16.40 -10.46
C ASP A 274 6.83 -16.80 -11.26
N GLU A 275 6.07 -17.78 -10.77
CA GLU A 275 4.77 -18.16 -11.32
C GLU A 275 3.78 -16.99 -11.28
N ILE A 276 3.69 -16.28 -10.14
CA ILE A 276 2.84 -15.11 -9.99
C ILE A 276 3.24 -13.99 -10.94
N VAL A 277 4.54 -13.75 -11.11
CA VAL A 277 5.05 -12.75 -12.07
C VAL A 277 4.66 -13.14 -13.49
N SER A 278 4.80 -14.42 -13.86
CA SER A 278 4.41 -14.93 -15.18
C SER A 278 2.90 -14.75 -15.42
N ALA A 279 2.08 -15.21 -14.47
CA ALA A 279 0.63 -15.07 -14.52
C ALA A 279 0.20 -13.60 -14.59
N TRP A 280 0.77 -12.73 -13.76
CA TRP A 280 0.50 -11.30 -13.76
C TRP A 280 0.96 -10.63 -15.06
N ASN A 281 2.15 -10.92 -15.57
CA ASN A 281 2.61 -10.28 -16.79
C ASN A 281 1.81 -10.71 -18.03
N CYS A 282 1.22 -11.90 -17.98
CA CYS A 282 0.37 -12.42 -19.03
C CYS A 282 -1.11 -12.05 -18.87
N HIS A 283 -1.64 -11.81 -17.67
CA HIS A 283 -3.08 -11.58 -17.51
C HIS A 283 -3.58 -10.31 -18.24
N ARG A 284 -4.86 -10.31 -18.62
CA ARG A 284 -5.47 -9.14 -19.27
C ARG A 284 -6.10 -8.22 -18.23
N ILE A 285 -5.54 -7.02 -18.10
CA ILE A 285 -6.12 -5.98 -17.25
C ILE A 285 -7.34 -5.37 -17.93
N ARG A 286 -8.47 -5.41 -17.22
CA ARG A 286 -9.74 -4.85 -17.70
C ARG A 286 -9.66 -3.33 -17.88
N PRO A 287 -10.37 -2.78 -18.89
CA PRO A 287 -10.58 -1.34 -19.01
C PRO A 287 -11.21 -0.77 -17.75
N THR A 288 -10.74 0.40 -17.35
CA THR A 288 -11.35 1.15 -16.24
C THR A 288 -12.00 2.42 -16.79
N HIS A 289 -12.92 3.02 -16.04
CA HIS A 289 -13.47 4.34 -16.38
C HIS A 289 -12.43 5.47 -16.37
N ASN A 290 -11.18 5.21 -15.93
CA ASN A 290 -10.09 6.17 -16.06
C ASN A 290 -9.47 6.04 -17.46
N PRO A 291 -9.70 7.00 -18.37
CA PRO A 291 -9.16 6.95 -19.73
C PRO A 291 -7.63 7.02 -19.77
N ARG A 292 -6.97 7.46 -18.68
CA ARG A 292 -5.51 7.56 -18.59
C ARG A 292 -4.84 6.28 -18.08
N ALA A 293 -5.61 5.29 -17.64
CA ALA A 293 -5.07 4.01 -17.22
C ALA A 293 -5.13 3.02 -18.40
N PRO A 294 -3.98 2.65 -19.02
CA PRO A 294 -3.97 1.72 -20.14
C PRO A 294 -4.51 0.36 -19.70
N SER A 295 -5.16 -0.35 -20.62
CA SER A 295 -5.75 -1.67 -20.37
C SER A 295 -5.21 -2.69 -21.38
N GLY A 296 -5.18 -3.97 -21.01
CA GLY A 296 -4.50 -4.99 -21.80
C GLY A 296 -3.54 -5.82 -20.97
N ARG A 297 -2.67 -6.58 -21.63
CA ARG A 297 -1.69 -7.44 -20.96
C ARG A 297 -0.44 -6.62 -20.62
N PRO A 298 0.08 -6.67 -19.38
CA PRO A 298 1.31 -5.95 -19.00
C PRO A 298 2.47 -6.19 -19.95
N SER A 299 2.72 -7.44 -20.31
CA SER A 299 3.72 -7.84 -21.32
C SER A 299 3.56 -7.11 -22.65
N ILE A 300 2.35 -7.06 -23.20
CA ILE A 300 2.07 -6.38 -24.48
C ILE A 300 2.17 -4.86 -24.37
N MET A 301 1.65 -4.27 -23.29
CA MET A 301 1.77 -2.83 -23.04
C MET A 301 3.23 -2.38 -22.89
N PHE A 302 4.08 -3.25 -22.33
CA PHE A 302 5.50 -3.01 -22.16
C PHE A 302 6.29 -3.19 -23.45
N ALA A 303 6.04 -4.29 -24.17
CA ALA A 303 6.80 -4.66 -25.38
C ALA A 303 6.39 -3.86 -26.63
N VAL A 304 5.11 -3.50 -26.76
CA VAL A 304 4.57 -2.83 -27.97
C VAL A 304 3.81 -1.55 -27.60
N PRO A 305 4.50 -0.53 -27.05
CA PRO A 305 3.87 0.72 -26.62
C PRO A 305 3.14 1.48 -27.74
N SER A 306 3.54 1.28 -29.00
CA SER A 306 2.90 1.89 -30.17
C SER A 306 1.42 1.54 -30.31
N LEU A 307 0.99 0.34 -29.88
CA LEU A 307 -0.43 -0.05 -29.85
C LEU A 307 -1.28 0.83 -28.92
N TYR A 308 -0.64 1.55 -28.00
CA TYR A 308 -1.26 2.41 -27.02
C TYR A 308 -1.03 3.90 -27.29
N GLY A 309 -0.44 4.24 -28.45
CA GLY A 309 -0.14 5.62 -28.82
C GLY A 309 0.92 6.27 -27.93
N VAL A 310 1.78 5.48 -27.29
CA VAL A 310 2.89 5.97 -26.46
C VAL A 310 4.22 5.44 -26.98
N GLN A 311 5.31 6.03 -26.50
CA GLN A 311 6.68 5.61 -26.84
C GLN A 311 7.33 4.81 -25.70
N ASN A 312 8.33 3.99 -26.04
CA ASN A 312 9.21 3.37 -25.07
C ASN A 312 10.21 4.42 -24.55
N PHE A 313 10.42 4.48 -23.23
CA PHE A 313 11.36 5.40 -22.59
C PHE A 313 12.63 4.70 -22.06
N LEU A 314 12.89 3.47 -22.50
CA LEU A 314 14.11 2.74 -22.17
C LEU A 314 15.32 3.42 -22.81
N HIS A 315 16.35 3.69 -22.02
CA HIS A 315 17.63 4.19 -22.50
C HIS A 315 18.60 3.02 -22.69
N PRO A 316 19.32 2.94 -23.82
CA PRO A 316 20.32 1.91 -24.03
C PRO A 316 21.44 2.03 -23.00
N ILE A 317 21.88 0.90 -22.46
CA ILE A 317 22.99 0.85 -21.51
C ILE A 317 24.32 0.60 -22.24
N GLU A 318 25.36 1.30 -21.81
CA GLU A 318 26.72 1.07 -22.29
C GLU A 318 27.36 -0.07 -21.49
N GLN A 319 27.88 -1.10 -22.18
CA GLN A 319 28.32 -2.34 -21.52
C GLN A 319 29.41 -2.09 -20.47
N THR A 320 30.32 -1.14 -20.71
CA THR A 320 31.35 -0.76 -19.73
C THR A 320 30.74 -0.23 -18.43
N LYS A 321 29.70 0.62 -18.51
CA LYS A 321 29.00 1.12 -17.32
C LYS A 321 28.28 0.01 -16.57
N LEU A 322 27.67 -0.93 -17.31
CA LEU A 322 27.00 -2.07 -16.73
C LEU A 322 27.98 -2.96 -15.96
N SER A 323 29.15 -3.24 -16.53
CA SER A 323 30.20 -4.03 -15.87
C SER A 323 30.68 -3.37 -14.57
N ILE A 324 30.96 -2.06 -14.58
CA ILE A 324 31.39 -1.32 -13.37
C ILE A 324 30.34 -1.45 -12.27
N CYS A 325 29.06 -1.21 -12.57
CA CYS A 325 28.03 -1.30 -11.55
C CYS A 325 27.80 -2.74 -11.06
N LYS A 326 28.04 -3.75 -11.91
CA LYS A 326 27.89 -5.16 -11.54
C LYS A 326 28.91 -5.60 -10.48
N GLU A 327 30.12 -5.02 -10.47
CA GLU A 327 31.15 -5.28 -9.46
C GLU A 327 30.77 -4.76 -8.06
N GLU A 328 29.89 -3.75 -8.00
CA GLU A 328 29.38 -3.15 -6.76
C GLU A 328 28.11 -3.83 -6.23
N CYS A 329 27.63 -4.88 -6.91
CA CYS A 329 26.43 -5.62 -6.57
C CYS A 329 26.74 -6.94 -5.86
N LEU A 330 25.80 -7.39 -5.02
CA LEU A 330 25.83 -8.71 -4.43
C LEU A 330 24.82 -9.60 -5.15
N VAL A 331 25.30 -10.73 -5.68
CA VAL A 331 24.45 -11.79 -6.24
C VAL A 331 24.06 -12.72 -5.11
N LYS A 332 22.81 -13.21 -5.10
CA LYS A 332 22.33 -14.19 -4.13
C LYS A 332 23.29 -15.39 -4.10
N ASP A 333 23.83 -15.67 -2.92
CA ASP A 333 24.83 -16.72 -2.67
C ASP A 333 24.18 -17.96 -2.06
N TYR A 334 23.78 -17.86 -0.81
CA TYR A 334 23.15 -18.88 0.01
C TYR A 334 21.78 -18.39 0.47
N PRO A 335 20.79 -19.29 0.57
CA PRO A 335 19.46 -18.92 1.01
C PRO A 335 19.46 -18.37 2.44
N CYS A 336 20.33 -18.92 3.29
CA CYS A 336 20.51 -18.53 4.68
C CYS A 336 21.97 -18.14 4.98
N ASP A 337 22.33 -18.10 6.26
CA ASP A 337 23.71 -17.96 6.70
C ASP A 337 24.58 -19.12 6.18
N GLU A 338 25.84 -18.84 5.84
CA GLU A 338 26.72 -19.82 5.20
C GLU A 338 27.03 -21.01 6.12
N ASP A 339 27.30 -20.77 7.40
CA ASP A 339 27.61 -21.84 8.35
C ASP A 339 26.39 -22.72 8.60
N VAL A 340 25.21 -22.11 8.74
CA VAL A 340 23.95 -22.85 8.88
C VAL A 340 23.61 -23.63 7.62
N PHE A 341 23.87 -23.06 6.43
CA PHE A 341 23.67 -23.75 5.16
C PHE A 341 24.52 -25.02 5.10
N GLN A 342 25.83 -24.92 5.38
CA GLN A 342 26.73 -26.08 5.37
C GLN A 342 26.30 -27.13 6.39
N LEU A 343 25.98 -26.71 7.62
CA LEU A 343 25.49 -27.61 8.66
C LEU A 343 24.21 -28.35 8.23
N CYS A 344 23.26 -27.66 7.60
CA CYS A 344 22.05 -28.31 7.10
C CYS A 344 22.36 -29.33 6.01
N VAL A 345 23.25 -29.02 5.07
CA VAL A 345 23.66 -29.95 4.01
C VAL A 345 24.32 -31.20 4.60
N GLU A 346 25.22 -31.03 5.58
CA GLU A 346 25.87 -32.16 6.27
C GLU A 346 24.86 -33.04 7.02
N LEU A 347 23.96 -32.44 7.79
CA LEU A 347 22.91 -33.16 8.52
C LEU A 347 21.96 -33.90 7.56
N MET A 348 21.64 -33.29 6.41
CA MET A 348 20.82 -33.93 5.39
C MET A 348 21.51 -35.16 4.80
N ASP A 349 22.81 -35.08 4.50
CA ASP A 349 23.58 -36.23 3.98
C ASP A 349 23.68 -37.35 5.02
N GLU A 350 24.00 -37.01 6.27
CA GLU A 350 24.12 -37.98 7.37
C GLU A 350 22.80 -38.73 7.64
N HIS A 351 21.67 -38.02 7.57
CA HIS A 351 20.35 -38.57 7.90
C HIS A 351 19.53 -38.99 6.67
N ASN A 352 20.11 -38.95 5.46
CA ASN A 352 19.44 -39.22 4.18
C ASN A 352 18.14 -38.40 3.99
N LEU A 353 18.19 -37.11 4.35
CA LEU A 353 17.10 -36.17 4.13
C LEU A 353 17.27 -35.50 2.75
N ALA A 354 16.15 -35.13 2.13
CA ALA A 354 16.15 -34.46 0.84
C ALA A 354 15.18 -33.27 0.84
N LEU A 355 15.50 -32.26 0.02
CA LEU A 355 14.54 -31.21 -0.31
C LEU A 355 13.45 -31.79 -1.20
N SER A 356 12.22 -31.32 -1.00
CA SER A 356 11.03 -31.68 -1.76
C SER A 356 10.34 -30.42 -2.26
N ASP A 357 9.44 -30.58 -3.24
CA ASP A 357 8.57 -29.51 -3.73
C ASP A 357 7.24 -29.47 -2.96
N ASP A 358 6.96 -30.48 -2.12
CA ASP A 358 5.77 -30.54 -1.28
C ASP A 358 5.95 -29.76 0.02
N VAL A 359 5.02 -28.84 0.31
CA VAL A 359 5.11 -27.96 1.48
C VAL A 359 5.10 -28.74 2.80
N TYR A 360 4.39 -29.86 2.89
CA TYR A 360 4.37 -30.67 4.11
C TYR A 360 5.70 -31.41 4.29
N GLU A 361 6.26 -31.97 3.22
CA GLU A 361 7.59 -32.60 3.28
C GLU A 361 8.70 -31.58 3.62
N ILE A 362 8.64 -30.36 3.08
CA ILE A 362 9.56 -29.27 3.46
C ILE A 362 9.38 -28.90 4.94
N THR A 363 8.15 -28.94 5.44
CA THR A 363 7.87 -28.68 6.86
C THR A 363 8.43 -29.76 7.75
N ASP A 364 8.30 -31.03 7.37
CA ASP A 364 8.91 -32.15 8.09
C ASP A 364 10.44 -32.04 8.09
N LEU A 365 11.04 -31.65 6.95
CA LEU A 365 12.48 -31.36 6.87
C LEU A 365 12.90 -30.25 7.83
N TYR A 366 12.17 -29.13 7.85
CA TYR A 366 12.42 -28.03 8.78
C TYR A 366 12.37 -28.50 10.24
N LEU A 367 11.33 -29.24 10.62
CA LEU A 367 11.18 -29.76 11.98
C LEU A 367 12.34 -30.68 12.35
N LYS A 368 12.74 -31.56 11.43
CA LYS A 368 13.81 -32.52 11.68
C LYS A 368 15.19 -31.85 11.80
N LEU A 369 15.50 -30.92 10.90
CA LEU A 369 16.76 -30.15 10.98
C LEU A 369 16.81 -29.32 12.26
N ARG A 370 15.68 -28.70 12.64
CA ARG A 370 15.59 -27.94 13.88
C ARG A 370 15.85 -28.80 15.11
N GLU A 371 15.24 -29.98 15.18
CA GLU A 371 15.47 -30.95 16.26
C GLU A 371 16.97 -31.32 16.35
N LEU A 372 17.58 -31.75 15.23
CA LEU A 372 18.98 -32.17 15.18
C LEU A 372 19.96 -31.06 15.59
N ILE A 373 19.72 -29.82 15.14
CA ILE A 373 20.59 -28.69 15.48
C ILE A 373 20.46 -28.32 16.96
N LEU A 374 19.24 -28.32 17.50
CA LEU A 374 19.04 -27.99 18.92
C LEU A 374 19.60 -29.07 19.84
N GLU A 375 19.44 -30.35 19.50
CA GLU A 375 20.07 -31.46 20.23
C GLU A 375 21.60 -31.35 20.21
N GLY A 376 22.19 -30.94 19.08
CA GLY A 376 23.63 -30.70 18.98
C GLY A 376 24.12 -29.54 19.85
N LEU A 377 23.34 -28.47 19.98
CA LEU A 377 23.69 -27.31 20.81
C LEU A 377 23.59 -27.61 22.31
N ASP A 378 22.60 -28.41 22.73
CA ASP A 378 22.42 -28.81 24.13
C ASP A 378 23.53 -29.78 24.63
N LEU A 379 24.29 -30.40 23.73
CA LEU A 379 25.40 -31.30 24.07
C LEU A 379 26.73 -30.58 24.35
N ASP A 380 26.83 -29.29 23.98
CA ASP A 380 28.04 -28.48 24.14
C ASP A 380 28.03 -27.59 25.41
N ASP A 381 26.93 -27.61 26.20
CA ASP A 381 26.80 -26.99 27.54
C ASP A 381 27.01 -28.04 28.67
#